data_AF-A0A4Y2QNY0-F1
#
_entry.id   AF-A0A4Y2QNY0-F1
#
_cell.length_a   1.000
_cell.length_b   1.000
_cell.length_c   1.000
_cell.angle_alpha   90.00
_cell.angle_beta   90.00
_cell.angle_gamma   90.00
#
_symmetry.space_group_name_H-M   'P 1'
#
loop_
_entity.id
_entity.type
_entity.pdbx_description
1 polymer ?
#
loop_
_entity_poly.entity_id
_entity_poly.type
_entity_poly.pdbx_seq_one_letter_code
_entity_poly.pdbx_strand_id
1 'polypeptide(L)'
;TYGPRTVDLINITNNDICSLFYYSCSITNKFSTTQLNACGTIQTTALRTALGLPNWTPNVVLLKISGQETLADKMKRLAVKFFIKQISNNDYSPIHSCRQNLSIHLTKKDEESLLAHLTDLNISPNHIITLPKASAFQCEIYDIHTSDLGFQNKAQPTAFIEGLFNDFISNNFEDYFIIASKSLVQTSIAGISNQHSFVFRIHPINSIFTAEALAICQAIDDLSIPEKNLMNLTHSLSVLQVLKTFPSDLRGLSTACITKL
;
A
#
# COMPACT_ATOMS: atom_id res chain seq x y z
N THR A 1 -6.43 42.54 3.32
CA THR A 1 -6.52 42.11 1.90
C THR A 1 -6.63 40.59 1.86
N TYR A 2 -7.84 40.07 1.61
CA TYR A 2 -8.12 38.64 1.51
C TYR A 2 -7.74 38.13 0.10
N GLY A 3 -6.45 38.00 -0.16
CA GLY A 3 -5.94 37.29 -1.35
C GLY A 3 -5.65 35.82 -1.02
N PRO A 4 -5.82 34.89 -1.97
CA PRO A 4 -5.41 33.50 -1.79
C PRO A 4 -3.92 33.46 -1.44
N ARG A 5 -3.54 32.65 -0.43
CA ARG A 5 -2.14 32.54 -0.03
C ARG A 5 -1.37 31.89 -1.17
N THR A 6 -0.18 32.39 -1.44
CA THR A 6 0.71 31.89 -2.50
C THR A 6 0.92 30.38 -2.43
N VAL A 7 0.98 29.82 -1.21
CA VAL A 7 1.08 28.37 -0.96
C VAL A 7 -0.14 27.61 -1.50
N ASP A 8 -1.34 28.15 -1.35
CA ASP A 8 -2.58 27.51 -1.80
C ASP A 8 -2.65 27.48 -3.34
N LEU A 9 -2.22 28.56 -4.00
CA LEU A 9 -2.14 28.63 -5.46
C LEU A 9 -1.12 27.65 -6.05
N ILE A 10 0.04 27.50 -5.40
CA ILE A 10 1.05 26.51 -5.78
C ILE A 10 0.46 25.10 -5.62
N ASN A 11 -0.23 24.83 -4.52
CA ASN A 11 -0.84 23.52 -4.27
C ASN A 11 -1.93 23.18 -5.28
N ILE A 12 -2.82 24.11 -5.63
CA ILE A 12 -3.86 23.92 -6.66
C ILE A 12 -3.21 23.60 -8.00
N THR A 13 -2.30 24.46 -8.45
CA THR A 13 -1.57 24.28 -9.71
C THR A 13 -0.88 22.92 -9.75
N ASN A 14 -0.26 22.54 -8.64
CA ASN A 14 0.45 21.27 -8.54
C ASN A 14 -0.51 20.08 -8.60
N ASN A 15 -1.63 20.15 -7.89
CA ASN A 15 -2.64 19.10 -7.87
C ASN A 15 -3.31 18.91 -9.23
N ASP A 16 -3.62 20.00 -9.94
CA ASP A 16 -4.21 19.94 -11.28
C ASP A 16 -3.26 19.27 -12.26
N ILE A 17 -2.00 19.70 -12.28
CA ILE A 17 -0.93 19.09 -13.07
C ILE A 17 -0.76 17.60 -12.69
N CYS A 18 -0.73 17.28 -11.38
CA CYS A 18 -0.61 15.90 -10.92
C CYS A 18 -1.77 15.02 -11.35
N SER A 19 -3.00 15.54 -11.29
CA SER A 19 -4.19 14.78 -11.64
C SER A 19 -4.14 14.33 -13.11
N LEU A 20 -3.79 15.26 -14.02
CA LEU A 20 -3.64 14.98 -15.44
C LEU A 20 -2.63 13.86 -15.70
N PHE A 21 -1.46 13.96 -15.08
CA PHE A 21 -0.40 12.96 -15.25
C PHE A 21 -0.71 11.64 -14.58
N TYR A 22 -1.37 11.65 -13.42
CA TYR A 22 -1.78 10.44 -12.72
C TYR A 22 -2.73 9.58 -13.56
N TYR A 23 -3.71 10.21 -14.22
CA TYR A 23 -4.61 9.52 -15.14
C TYR A 23 -3.95 9.11 -16.45
N SER A 24 -2.94 9.86 -16.90
CA SER A 24 -2.23 9.62 -18.16
C SER A 24 -0.95 8.79 -18.01
N CYS A 25 -0.67 8.24 -16.81
CA CYS A 25 0.61 7.62 -16.46
C CYS A 25 1.11 6.59 -17.50
N SER A 26 0.21 5.76 -18.04
CA SER A 26 0.50 4.72 -19.05
C SER A 26 1.04 5.28 -20.38
N ILE A 27 0.74 6.53 -20.69
CA ILE A 27 1.15 7.22 -21.92
C ILE A 27 2.36 8.13 -21.62
N THR A 28 2.40 8.71 -20.43
CA THR A 28 3.41 9.71 -20.06
C THR A 28 4.85 9.19 -20.06
N ASN A 29 5.06 7.90 -19.80
CA ASN A 29 6.38 7.26 -19.91
C ASN A 29 6.92 7.23 -21.36
N LYS A 30 6.03 7.44 -22.35
CA LYS A 30 6.37 7.44 -23.78
C LYS A 30 6.62 8.83 -24.33
N PHE A 31 6.55 9.87 -23.51
CA PHE A 31 6.71 11.25 -23.97
C PHE A 31 8.11 11.47 -24.56
N SER A 32 8.16 12.22 -25.66
CA SER A 32 9.42 12.68 -26.25
C SER A 32 10.03 13.80 -25.40
N THR A 33 11.32 14.06 -25.59
CA THR A 33 12.02 15.20 -24.97
C THR A 33 11.32 16.53 -25.27
N THR A 34 10.73 16.67 -26.46
CA THR A 34 9.98 17.87 -26.85
C THR A 34 8.69 18.03 -26.04
N GLN A 35 7.95 16.94 -25.80
CA GLN A 35 6.74 16.95 -24.97
C GLN A 35 7.06 17.23 -23.50
N LEU A 36 8.16 16.67 -22.97
CA LEU A 36 8.63 16.96 -21.61
C LEU A 36 9.03 18.43 -21.44
N ASN A 37 9.70 19.01 -22.44
CA ASN A 37 10.05 20.43 -22.43
C ASN A 37 8.81 21.33 -22.47
N ALA A 38 7.79 20.99 -23.27
CA ALA A 38 6.53 21.71 -23.29
C ALA A 38 5.83 21.66 -21.92
N CYS A 39 5.82 20.50 -21.27
CA CYS A 39 5.31 20.33 -19.91
C CYS A 39 6.09 21.19 -18.90
N GLY A 40 7.42 21.25 -19.00
CA GLY A 40 8.25 22.13 -18.18
C GLY A 40 7.94 23.62 -18.38
N THR A 41 7.66 24.04 -19.60
CA THR A 41 7.21 25.41 -19.88
C THR A 41 5.87 25.72 -19.21
N ILE A 42 4.91 24.79 -19.25
CA ILE A 42 3.60 24.93 -18.58
C ILE A 42 3.79 25.06 -17.05
N GLN A 43 4.56 24.15 -16.44
CA GLN A 43 4.85 24.17 -15.00
C GLN A 43 5.48 25.50 -14.59
N THR A 44 6.53 25.93 -15.30
CA THR A 44 7.27 27.14 -14.93
C THR A 44 6.48 28.41 -15.21
N THR A 45 5.59 28.42 -16.20
CA THR A 45 4.66 29.55 -16.42
C THR A 45 3.65 29.64 -15.29
N ALA A 46 3.04 28.52 -14.91
CA ALA A 46 2.04 28.50 -13.84
C ALA A 46 2.65 28.87 -12.48
N LEU A 47 3.86 28.38 -12.17
CA LEU A 47 4.59 28.76 -10.95
C LEU A 47 4.97 30.25 -10.91
N ARG A 48 5.38 30.83 -12.05
CA ARG A 48 5.66 32.27 -12.13
C ARG A 48 4.41 33.09 -11.85
N THR A 49 3.27 32.70 -12.42
CA THR A 49 1.98 33.36 -12.18
C THR A 49 1.56 33.23 -10.71
N ALA A 50 1.67 32.03 -10.12
CA ALA A 50 1.31 31.79 -8.72
C ALA A 50 2.19 32.57 -7.73
N LEU A 51 3.48 32.71 -8.03
CA LEU A 51 4.45 33.42 -7.19
C LEU A 51 4.56 34.93 -7.50
N GLY A 52 3.93 35.42 -8.57
CA GLY A 52 4.08 36.81 -9.03
C GLY A 52 5.50 37.14 -9.53
N LEU A 53 6.22 36.15 -10.06
CA LEU A 53 7.62 36.30 -10.49
C LEU A 53 7.74 36.71 -11.96
N PRO A 54 8.73 37.55 -12.31
CA PRO A 54 8.94 37.99 -13.68
C PRO A 54 9.50 36.86 -14.57
N ASN A 55 9.26 36.97 -15.88
CA ASN A 55 9.64 35.96 -16.88
C ASN A 55 11.14 35.66 -16.94
N TRP A 56 12.00 36.62 -16.59
CA TRP A 56 13.45 36.44 -16.58
C TRP A 56 13.95 35.56 -15.42
N THR A 57 13.11 35.24 -14.43
CA THR A 57 13.50 34.41 -13.29
C THR A 57 13.99 33.04 -13.78
N PRO A 58 15.24 32.62 -13.46
CA PRO A 58 15.75 31.32 -13.87
C PRO A 58 14.91 30.16 -13.31
N ASN A 59 14.65 29.13 -14.11
CA ASN A 59 13.82 27.98 -13.73
C ASN A 59 14.31 27.27 -12.46
N VAL A 60 15.64 27.16 -12.28
CA VAL A 60 16.25 26.52 -11.10
C VAL A 60 15.88 27.28 -9.81
N VAL A 61 15.89 28.61 -9.86
CA VAL A 61 15.54 29.47 -8.72
C VAL A 61 14.04 29.37 -8.44
N LEU A 62 13.21 29.36 -9.49
CA LEU A 62 11.76 29.21 -9.40
C LEU A 62 11.35 27.91 -8.69
N LEU A 63 11.94 26.79 -9.08
CA LEU A 63 11.67 25.47 -8.49
C LEU A 63 12.10 25.42 -7.01
N LYS A 64 13.25 26.02 -6.67
CA LYS A 64 13.74 26.08 -5.29
C LYS A 64 12.85 26.94 -4.38
N ILE A 65 12.36 28.08 -4.87
CA ILE A 65 11.45 28.97 -4.11
C ILE A 65 10.07 28.33 -3.93
N SER A 66 9.58 27.62 -4.95
CA SER A 66 8.28 26.92 -4.89
C SER A 66 8.32 25.58 -4.15
N GLY A 67 9.51 25.08 -3.81
CA GLY A 67 9.68 23.74 -3.23
C GLY A 67 9.21 22.61 -4.15
N GLN A 68 9.22 22.83 -5.47
CA GLN A 68 8.74 21.85 -6.45
C GLN A 68 9.91 21.18 -7.18
N GLU A 69 9.75 19.89 -7.46
CA GLU A 69 10.62 19.14 -8.36
C GLU A 69 10.31 19.44 -9.83
N THR A 70 11.18 19.01 -10.75
CA THR A 70 10.89 19.15 -12.18
C THR A 70 9.71 18.25 -12.57
N LEU A 71 8.88 18.72 -13.50
CA LEU A 71 7.75 17.93 -13.95
C LEU A 71 8.16 16.60 -14.60
N ALA A 72 9.32 16.55 -15.26
CA ALA A 72 9.83 15.33 -15.86
C ALA A 72 10.12 14.25 -14.80
N ASP A 73 10.80 14.61 -13.71
CA ASP A 73 11.11 13.68 -12.62
C ASP A 73 9.83 13.23 -11.91
N LYS A 74 8.90 14.17 -11.73
CA LYS A 74 7.57 13.89 -11.17
C LYS A 74 6.78 12.89 -12.00
N MET A 75 6.75 13.07 -13.32
CA MET A 75 6.07 12.16 -14.25
C MET A 75 6.68 10.76 -14.21
N LYS A 76 8.02 10.65 -14.21
CA LYS A 76 8.71 9.36 -14.07
C LYS A 76 8.31 8.67 -12.76
N ARG A 77 8.34 9.39 -11.64
CA ARG A 77 7.95 8.87 -10.32
C ARG A 77 6.49 8.38 -10.29
N LEU A 78 5.57 9.13 -10.89
CA LEU A 78 4.16 8.74 -10.98
C LEU A 78 3.96 7.52 -11.89
N ALA A 79 4.67 7.44 -13.01
CA ALA A 79 4.64 6.30 -13.92
C ALA A 79 5.16 5.02 -13.25
N VAL A 80 6.31 5.10 -12.56
CA VAL A 80 6.87 3.97 -11.80
C VAL A 80 5.89 3.51 -10.72
N LYS A 81 5.32 4.43 -9.94
CA LYS A 81 4.30 4.10 -8.93
C LYS A 81 3.08 3.40 -9.54
N PHE A 82 2.64 3.85 -10.70
CA PHE A 82 1.56 3.21 -11.44
C PHE A 82 1.94 1.79 -11.83
N PHE A 83 3.07 1.57 -12.52
CA PHE A 83 3.46 0.24 -12.98
C PHE A 83 3.72 -0.74 -11.83
N ILE A 84 4.37 -0.31 -10.74
CA ILE A 84 4.53 -1.15 -9.53
C ILE A 84 3.17 -1.59 -8.99
N LYS A 85 2.18 -0.67 -8.93
CA LYS A 85 0.81 -1.00 -8.50
C LYS A 85 0.11 -1.99 -9.43
N GLN A 86 0.39 -1.92 -10.73
CA GLN A 86 -0.21 -2.84 -11.70
C GLN A 86 0.42 -4.23 -11.62
N ILE A 87 1.75 -4.29 -11.49
CA ILE A 87 2.49 -5.54 -11.25
C ILE A 87 2.04 -6.17 -9.93
N SER A 88 1.88 -5.37 -8.87
CA SER A 88 1.38 -5.88 -7.60
C SER A 88 -0.03 -6.43 -7.72
N ASN A 89 -0.93 -5.78 -8.47
CA ASN A 89 -2.31 -6.23 -8.59
C ASN A 89 -2.50 -7.51 -9.44
N ASN A 90 -1.49 -7.90 -10.23
CA ASN A 90 -1.49 -9.11 -11.06
C ASN A 90 -2.86 -9.33 -11.76
N ASP A 91 -3.55 -10.44 -11.50
CA ASP A 91 -4.83 -10.83 -12.11
C ASP A 91 -5.98 -9.81 -11.89
N TYR A 92 -5.92 -8.97 -10.84
CA TYR A 92 -6.92 -7.94 -10.54
C TYR A 92 -6.64 -6.60 -11.22
N SER A 93 -5.51 -6.47 -11.91
CA SER A 93 -5.21 -5.26 -12.64
C SER A 93 -6.20 -5.12 -13.82
N PRO A 94 -6.78 -3.92 -14.06
CA PRO A 94 -7.51 -3.63 -15.29
C PRO A 94 -6.66 -3.84 -16.55
N ILE A 95 -5.34 -3.79 -16.40
CA ILE A 95 -4.37 -4.08 -17.44
C ILE A 95 -4.36 -5.59 -17.73
N HIS A 96 -4.51 -6.46 -16.73
CA HIS A 96 -4.61 -7.90 -16.93
C HIS A 96 -5.97 -8.36 -17.47
N SER A 97 -7.08 -7.76 -17.04
CA SER A 97 -8.44 -8.24 -17.39
C SER A 97 -8.99 -7.75 -18.75
N CYS A 98 -8.37 -6.75 -19.39
CA CYS A 98 -8.94 -6.11 -20.59
C CYS A 98 -8.76 -6.93 -21.89
N ARG A 99 -8.01 -8.02 -21.91
CA ARG A 99 -7.90 -8.90 -23.09
C ARG A 99 -7.79 -10.35 -22.66
N GLN A 100 -8.86 -11.11 -22.85
CA GLN A 100 -9.03 -12.54 -22.51
C GLN A 100 -7.99 -13.52 -23.13
N ASN A 101 -6.83 -13.08 -23.62
CA ASN A 101 -5.70 -13.96 -23.99
C ASN A 101 -4.35 -13.24 -24.17
N LEU A 102 -4.11 -12.07 -23.58
CA LEU A 102 -2.77 -11.49 -23.58
C LEU A 102 -2.41 -10.97 -22.18
N SER A 103 -1.44 -11.63 -21.56
CA SER A 103 -0.51 -10.97 -20.63
C SER A 103 -0.12 -9.65 -21.26
N ILE A 104 -0.45 -8.52 -20.61
CA ILE A 104 0.14 -7.26 -21.02
C ILE A 104 1.59 -7.33 -20.57
N HIS A 105 2.42 -7.89 -21.44
CA HIS A 105 3.84 -7.62 -21.40
C HIS A 105 3.96 -6.10 -21.48
N LEU A 106 4.57 -5.51 -20.45
CA LEU A 106 5.07 -4.14 -20.53
C LEU A 106 5.71 -3.97 -21.91
N THR A 107 5.50 -2.84 -22.58
CA THR A 107 6.26 -2.62 -23.80
C THR A 107 7.74 -2.69 -23.43
N LYS A 108 8.62 -3.22 -24.30
CA LYS A 108 10.05 -3.36 -23.97
C LYS A 108 10.64 -2.08 -23.36
N LYS A 109 10.21 -0.92 -23.86
CA LYS A 109 10.56 0.40 -23.36
C LYS A 109 10.08 0.68 -21.93
N ASP A 110 8.86 0.26 -21.58
CA ASP A 110 8.31 0.40 -20.23
C ASP A 110 9.03 -0.55 -19.25
N GLU A 111 9.35 -1.76 -19.69
CA GLU A 111 10.11 -2.75 -18.92
C GLU A 111 11.54 -2.28 -18.64
N GLU A 112 12.25 -1.79 -19.66
CA GLU A 112 13.60 -1.21 -19.54
C GLU A 112 13.61 0.01 -18.61
N SER A 113 12.64 0.92 -18.74
CA SER A 113 12.51 2.11 -17.88
C SER A 113 12.25 1.71 -16.43
N LEU A 114 11.37 0.74 -16.20
CA LEU A 114 11.05 0.24 -14.87
C LEU A 114 12.26 -0.48 -14.25
N LEU A 115 12.96 -1.32 -15.00
CA LEU A 115 14.17 -2.00 -14.56
C LEU A 115 15.27 -1.01 -14.21
N ALA A 116 15.51 0.02 -15.03
CA ALA A 116 16.48 1.08 -14.73
C ALA A 116 16.16 1.80 -13.41
N HIS A 117 14.89 2.14 -13.20
CA HIS A 117 14.45 2.78 -11.96
C HIS A 117 14.53 1.84 -10.74
N LEU A 118 14.26 0.54 -10.93
CA LEU A 118 14.41 -0.46 -9.89
C LEU A 118 15.88 -0.69 -9.52
N THR A 119 16.79 -0.67 -10.51
CA THR A 119 18.24 -0.74 -10.26
C THR A 119 18.74 0.48 -9.52
N ASP A 120 18.28 1.69 -9.85
CA ASP A 120 18.63 2.91 -9.13
C ASP A 120 18.22 2.84 -7.64
N LEU A 121 17.13 2.14 -7.35
CA LEU A 121 16.62 1.93 -5.99
C LEU A 121 17.23 0.72 -5.28
N ASN A 122 18.11 -0.04 -5.93
CA ASN A 122 18.61 -1.34 -5.45
C ASN A 122 17.50 -2.38 -5.14
N ILE A 123 16.39 -2.34 -5.87
CA ILE A 123 15.23 -3.23 -5.67
C ILE A 123 15.13 -4.19 -6.86
N SER A 124 15.25 -5.51 -6.63
CA SER A 124 14.87 -6.49 -7.68
C SER A 124 13.34 -6.56 -7.86
N PRO A 125 12.82 -6.74 -9.10
CA PRO A 125 11.39 -6.94 -9.37
C PRO A 125 10.74 -8.02 -8.52
N ASN A 126 11.49 -9.05 -8.14
CA ASN A 126 11.00 -10.16 -7.30
C ASN A 126 10.72 -9.75 -5.84
N HIS A 127 11.15 -8.56 -5.43
CA HIS A 127 10.81 -8.00 -4.12
C HIS A 127 9.51 -7.18 -4.15
N ILE A 128 8.89 -7.02 -5.32
CA ILE A 128 7.57 -6.40 -5.41
C ILE A 128 6.56 -7.40 -4.86
N ILE A 129 5.97 -7.06 -3.72
CA ILE A 129 4.91 -7.83 -3.10
C ILE A 129 3.71 -7.80 -4.06
N THR A 130 3.38 -8.95 -4.64
CA THR A 130 2.14 -9.14 -5.38
C THR A 130 1.00 -9.28 -4.40
N LEU A 131 -0.16 -8.73 -4.74
CA LEU A 131 -1.42 -9.08 -4.08
C LEU A 131 -1.53 -10.61 -4.14
N PRO A 132 -1.91 -11.28 -3.05
CA PRO A 132 -2.24 -12.69 -3.11
C PRO A 132 -3.20 -12.88 -4.28
N LYS A 133 -2.93 -13.87 -5.14
CA LYS A 133 -3.99 -14.36 -6.02
C LYS A 133 -5.05 -14.83 -5.06
N ALA A 134 -6.12 -14.07 -4.89
CA ALA A 134 -7.25 -14.53 -4.13
C ALA A 134 -7.81 -15.70 -4.94
N SER A 135 -7.38 -16.90 -4.57
CA SER A 135 -8.08 -18.14 -4.84
C SER A 135 -9.45 -17.93 -4.26
N ALA A 136 -10.37 -17.41 -5.09
CA ALA A 136 -11.71 -16.95 -4.77
C ALA A 136 -12.04 -17.14 -3.29
N PHE A 137 -11.56 -16.23 -2.43
CA PHE A 137 -11.75 -16.40 -0.99
C PHE A 137 -13.23 -16.37 -0.72
N GLN A 138 -13.79 -17.52 -0.34
CA GLN A 138 -15.07 -17.62 0.34
C GLN A 138 -14.81 -17.45 1.85
N CYS A 139 -14.26 -16.28 2.22
CA CYS A 139 -14.20 -15.87 3.62
C CYS A 139 -15.07 -14.62 3.72
N GLU A 140 -16.28 -14.84 4.23
CA GLU A 140 -17.39 -13.92 4.02
C GLU A 140 -17.79 -13.19 5.32
N ILE A 141 -17.23 -13.59 6.46
CA ILE A 141 -17.38 -12.87 7.74
C ILE A 141 -16.02 -12.81 8.43
N TYR A 142 -15.46 -11.60 8.56
CA TYR A 142 -14.35 -11.35 9.47
C TYR A 142 -14.77 -10.42 10.60
N ASP A 143 -14.74 -10.92 11.83
CA ASP A 143 -15.06 -10.13 13.02
C ASP A 143 -13.78 -9.50 13.55
N ILE A 144 -13.75 -8.16 13.57
CA ILE A 144 -12.59 -7.40 14.05
C ILE A 144 -12.88 -6.87 15.44
N HIS A 145 -12.18 -7.41 16.42
CA HIS A 145 -12.28 -6.97 17.81
C HIS A 145 -11.07 -6.12 18.20
N THR A 146 -11.34 -4.87 18.55
CA THR A 146 -10.27 -3.93 18.96
C THR A 146 -10.17 -3.76 20.47
N SER A 147 -11.28 -3.97 21.18
CA SER A 147 -11.42 -3.71 22.63
C SER A 147 -12.62 -4.43 23.26
N ASP A 148 -13.22 -5.37 22.55
CA ASP A 148 -14.57 -5.87 22.85
C ASP A 148 -14.51 -7.20 23.62
N LEU A 149 -13.32 -7.83 23.70
CA LEU A 149 -13.11 -9.12 24.34
C LEU A 149 -12.53 -8.93 25.74
N GLY A 150 -12.98 -9.75 26.70
CA GLY A 150 -12.60 -9.64 28.11
C GLY A 150 -11.09 -9.75 28.36
N PHE A 151 -10.39 -10.55 27.55
CA PHE A 151 -8.93 -10.73 27.64
C PHE A 151 -8.12 -9.53 27.11
N GLN A 152 -8.75 -8.52 26.49
CA GLN A 152 -8.08 -7.30 26.03
C GLN A 152 -7.91 -6.24 27.14
N ASN A 153 -8.42 -6.52 28.34
CA ASN A 153 -8.38 -5.59 29.47
C ASN A 153 -7.09 -5.73 30.29
N LYS A 154 -6.14 -4.81 30.05
CA LYS A 154 -4.86 -4.75 30.78
C LYS A 154 -4.97 -4.44 32.28
N ALA A 155 -6.14 -4.04 32.78
CA ALA A 155 -6.33 -3.76 34.20
C ALA A 155 -6.58 -5.03 35.04
N GLN A 156 -6.86 -6.17 34.39
CA GLN A 156 -7.12 -7.43 35.09
C GLN A 156 -5.83 -8.22 35.35
N PRO A 157 -5.81 -9.12 36.37
CA PRO A 157 -4.66 -9.98 36.62
C PRO A 157 -4.35 -10.90 35.44
N THR A 158 -3.07 -11.12 35.14
CA THR A 158 -2.62 -11.95 34.00
C THR A 158 -3.23 -13.36 34.02
N ALA A 159 -3.32 -14.00 35.19
CA ALA A 159 -3.93 -15.33 35.31
C ALA A 159 -5.43 -15.36 34.95
N PHE A 160 -6.14 -14.24 35.20
CA PHE A 160 -7.56 -14.13 34.83
C PHE A 160 -7.72 -13.89 33.33
N ILE A 161 -6.85 -13.06 32.75
CA ILE A 161 -6.79 -12.82 31.30
C ILE A 161 -6.46 -14.11 30.55
N GLU A 162 -5.49 -14.90 31.03
CA GLU A 162 -5.13 -16.19 30.47
C GLU A 162 -6.30 -17.18 30.52
N GLY A 163 -7.05 -17.22 31.63
CA GLY A 163 -8.27 -18.02 31.73
C GLY A 163 -9.31 -17.63 30.68
N LEU A 164 -9.61 -16.34 30.57
CA LEU A 164 -10.55 -15.82 29.56
C LEU A 164 -10.10 -16.09 28.13
N PHE A 165 -8.80 -16.00 27.85
CA PHE A 165 -8.24 -16.29 26.52
C PHE A 165 -8.38 -17.78 26.18
N ASN A 166 -7.95 -18.67 27.08
CA ASN A 166 -8.02 -20.11 26.86
C ASN A 166 -9.47 -20.58 26.69
N ASP A 167 -10.39 -20.10 27.53
CA ASP A 167 -11.83 -20.40 27.42
C ASP A 167 -12.40 -19.88 26.09
N PHE A 168 -11.95 -18.72 25.61
CA PHE A 168 -12.43 -18.16 24.36
C PHE A 168 -11.91 -18.93 23.15
N ILE A 169 -10.63 -19.34 23.14
CA ILE A 169 -10.03 -20.13 22.06
C ILE A 169 -10.63 -21.53 22.02
N SER A 170 -10.66 -22.25 23.14
CA SER A 170 -11.12 -23.65 23.18
C SER A 170 -12.58 -23.84 22.73
N ASN A 171 -13.40 -22.81 22.90
CA ASN A 171 -14.82 -22.87 22.56
C ASN A 171 -15.13 -22.44 21.12
N ASN A 172 -14.26 -21.65 20.47
CA ASN A 172 -14.62 -20.97 19.22
C ASN A 172 -13.65 -21.23 18.04
N PHE A 173 -12.40 -21.64 18.31
CA PHE A 173 -11.35 -21.73 17.30
C PHE A 173 -10.54 -23.02 17.45
N GLU A 174 -10.31 -23.72 16.33
CA GLU A 174 -9.45 -24.91 16.31
C GLU A 174 -7.95 -24.55 16.22
N ASP A 175 -7.63 -23.40 15.63
CA ASP A 175 -6.26 -22.90 15.53
C ASP A 175 -6.21 -21.37 15.53
N TYR A 176 -5.07 -20.81 15.94
CA TYR A 176 -4.85 -19.36 15.99
C TYR A 176 -3.42 -18.98 15.62
N PHE A 177 -3.25 -17.85 14.93
CA PHE A 177 -1.94 -17.25 14.68
C PHE A 177 -1.67 -16.10 15.63
N ILE A 178 -0.49 -16.10 16.26
CA ILE A 178 0.08 -14.91 16.91
C ILE A 178 1.01 -14.23 15.91
N ILE A 179 0.69 -12.97 15.59
CA ILE A 179 1.39 -12.17 14.58
C ILE A 179 2.25 -11.10 15.26
N ALA A 180 3.55 -11.16 14.97
CA ALA A 180 4.54 -10.21 15.45
C ALA A 180 5.27 -9.53 14.29
N SER A 181 5.55 -8.25 14.47
CA SER A 181 6.33 -7.43 13.55
C SER A 181 7.42 -6.73 14.34
N LYS A 182 8.60 -6.53 13.74
CA LYS A 182 9.70 -5.80 14.37
C LYS A 182 10.35 -4.86 13.36
N SER A 183 10.69 -3.66 13.84
CA SER A 183 11.40 -2.66 13.07
C SER A 183 12.38 -1.90 13.97
N LEU A 184 13.66 -2.12 13.73
CA LEU A 184 14.75 -1.27 14.25
C LEU A 184 15.85 -1.06 13.20
N VAL A 185 16.08 -2.03 12.29
CA VAL A 185 17.03 -1.90 11.16
C VAL A 185 16.53 -2.63 9.90
N GLN A 186 15.72 -3.68 10.06
CA GLN A 186 15.02 -4.41 9.00
C GLN A 186 13.57 -4.62 9.43
N THR A 187 12.63 -4.48 8.49
CA THR A 187 11.23 -4.83 8.71
C THR A 187 11.07 -6.33 8.50
N SER A 188 10.64 -7.03 9.55
CA SER A 188 10.39 -8.48 9.50
C SER A 188 9.00 -8.79 10.05
N ILE A 189 8.42 -9.84 9.49
CA ILE A 189 7.15 -10.39 9.95
C ILE A 189 7.37 -11.80 10.46
N ALA A 190 6.64 -12.17 11.49
CA ALA A 190 6.59 -13.52 12.01
C ALA A 190 5.15 -13.86 12.41
N GLY A 191 4.73 -15.08 12.12
CA GLY A 191 3.49 -15.66 12.59
C GLY A 191 3.76 -17.04 13.16
N ILE A 192 3.14 -17.37 14.29
CA ILE A 192 3.18 -18.70 14.89
C ILE A 192 1.78 -19.19 15.24
N SER A 193 1.46 -20.39 14.79
CA SER A 193 0.29 -21.20 15.15
C SER A 193 0.78 -22.49 15.81
N ASN A 194 -0.13 -23.30 16.32
CA ASN A 194 0.20 -24.62 16.85
C ASN A 194 0.84 -25.55 15.82
N GLN A 195 0.50 -25.40 14.53
CA GLN A 195 0.93 -26.29 13.45
C GLN A 195 1.89 -25.61 12.46
N HIS A 196 1.77 -24.29 12.30
CA HIS A 196 2.50 -23.55 11.28
C HIS A 196 3.27 -22.38 11.89
N SER A 197 4.43 -22.08 11.32
CA SER A 197 5.14 -20.85 11.63
C SER A 197 5.76 -20.29 10.38
N PHE A 198 5.74 -18.97 10.25
CA PHE A 198 6.36 -18.28 9.14
C PHE A 198 7.20 -17.11 9.64
N VAL A 199 8.32 -16.87 8.96
CA VAL A 199 9.18 -15.71 9.21
C VAL A 199 9.65 -15.19 7.86
N PHE A 200 9.31 -13.94 7.56
CA PHE A 200 9.74 -13.28 6.33
C PHE A 200 10.44 -11.98 6.63
N ARG A 201 11.46 -11.67 5.83
CA ARG A 201 12.10 -10.36 5.80
C ARG A 201 11.50 -9.55 4.67
N ILE A 202 11.08 -8.35 5.01
CA ILE A 202 10.54 -7.37 4.08
C ILE A 202 11.64 -6.33 3.82
N HIS A 203 11.65 -5.75 2.62
CA HIS A 203 12.63 -4.72 2.28
C HIS A 203 12.53 -3.51 3.25
N PRO A 204 13.65 -2.96 3.74
CA PRO A 204 13.66 -1.87 4.73
C PRO A 204 12.94 -0.58 4.31
N ILE A 205 12.65 -0.43 3.01
CA ILE A 205 11.85 0.68 2.48
C ILE A 205 10.38 0.64 2.92
N ASN A 206 9.89 -0.54 3.28
CA ASN A 206 8.50 -0.74 3.66
C ASN A 206 8.28 -0.33 5.12
N SER A 207 7.09 0.19 5.38
CA SER A 207 6.70 0.62 6.72
C SER A 207 6.36 -0.56 7.63
N ILE A 208 6.37 -0.33 8.95
CA ILE A 208 5.87 -1.28 9.95
C ILE A 208 4.42 -1.65 9.65
N PHE A 209 3.59 -0.66 9.30
CA PHE A 209 2.19 -0.89 8.94
C PHE A 209 2.05 -1.87 7.77
N THR A 210 2.88 -1.73 6.74
CA THR A 210 2.90 -2.65 5.59
C THR A 210 3.29 -4.05 6.02
N ALA A 211 4.28 -4.18 6.91
CA ALA A 211 4.71 -5.46 7.45
C ALA A 211 3.57 -6.12 8.25
N GLU A 212 2.92 -5.39 9.15
CA GLU A 212 1.82 -5.90 9.96
C GLU A 212 0.61 -6.33 9.11
N ALA A 213 0.25 -5.55 8.10
CA ALA A 213 -0.82 -5.91 7.17
C ALA A 213 -0.47 -7.18 6.37
N LEU A 214 0.76 -7.28 5.88
CA LEU A 214 1.22 -8.46 5.13
C LEU A 214 1.25 -9.71 5.99
N ALA A 215 1.62 -9.58 7.26
CA ALA A 215 1.64 -10.69 8.20
C ALA A 215 0.23 -11.24 8.47
N ILE A 216 -0.80 -10.38 8.48
CA ILE A 216 -2.20 -10.81 8.55
C ILE A 216 -2.61 -11.54 7.26
N CYS A 217 -2.28 -11.00 6.08
CA CYS A 217 -2.57 -11.68 4.82
C CYS A 217 -1.92 -13.06 4.76
N GLN A 218 -0.65 -13.16 5.15
CA GLN A 218 0.09 -14.42 5.17
C GLN A 218 -0.50 -15.43 6.16
N ALA A 219 -0.92 -14.98 7.34
CA ALA A 219 -1.58 -15.83 8.33
C ALA A 219 -2.91 -16.38 7.81
N ILE A 220 -3.67 -15.58 7.06
CA ILE A 220 -4.90 -16.02 6.38
C ILE A 220 -4.55 -17.03 5.28
N ASP A 221 -3.56 -16.75 4.43
CA ASP A 221 -3.16 -17.63 3.34
C ASP A 221 -2.69 -19.00 3.84
N ASP A 222 -1.88 -19.05 4.91
CA ASP A 222 -1.31 -20.28 5.47
C ASP A 222 -2.33 -21.13 6.27
N LEU A 223 -3.33 -20.50 6.91
CA LEU A 223 -4.36 -21.20 7.69
C LEU A 223 -5.72 -21.30 7.00
N SER A 224 -5.83 -20.88 5.73
CA SER A 224 -7.06 -21.01 4.95
C SER A 224 -7.35 -22.48 4.60
N ILE A 225 -7.70 -23.28 5.60
CA ILE A 225 -8.38 -24.55 5.45
C ILE A 225 -9.87 -24.23 5.37
N PRO A 226 -10.57 -24.59 4.27
CA PRO A 226 -12.01 -24.38 4.19
C PRO A 226 -12.70 -25.07 5.39
N GLU A 227 -13.71 -24.39 5.96
CA GLU A 227 -14.56 -24.85 7.08
C GLU A 227 -14.00 -24.68 8.50
N LYS A 228 -12.80 -24.13 8.70
CA LYS A 228 -12.27 -23.87 10.05
C LYS A 228 -12.35 -22.40 10.45
N ASN A 229 -12.80 -22.14 11.68
CA ASN A 229 -12.73 -20.81 12.27
C ASN A 229 -11.29 -20.46 12.59
N LEU A 230 -10.81 -19.34 12.04
CA LEU A 230 -9.44 -18.86 12.20
C LEU A 230 -9.41 -17.65 13.14
N MET A 231 -8.52 -17.65 14.14
CA MET A 231 -8.21 -16.47 14.95
C MET A 231 -6.82 -15.92 14.63
N ASN A 232 -6.74 -14.64 14.28
CA ASN A 232 -5.50 -13.90 14.07
C ASN A 232 -5.32 -12.84 15.17
N LEU A 233 -4.26 -13.00 15.96
CA LEU A 233 -3.91 -12.10 17.05
C LEU A 233 -2.79 -11.14 16.60
N THR A 234 -3.05 -9.84 16.61
CA THR A 234 -2.08 -8.81 16.18
C THR A 234 -1.92 -7.70 17.22
N HIS A 235 -0.73 -7.10 17.28
CA HIS A 235 -0.47 -5.90 18.09
C HIS A 235 -0.79 -4.60 17.33
N SER A 236 -1.10 -4.68 16.03
CA SER A 236 -1.31 -3.51 15.18
C SER A 236 -2.73 -2.96 15.24
N LEU A 237 -2.96 -1.97 16.09
CA LEU A 237 -4.23 -1.27 16.13
C LEU A 237 -4.52 -0.52 14.82
N SER A 238 -3.49 0.04 14.18
CA SER A 238 -3.63 0.79 12.93
C SER A 238 -4.16 -0.07 11.79
N VAL A 239 -3.70 -1.32 11.68
CA VAL A 239 -4.18 -2.23 10.64
C VAL A 239 -5.62 -2.66 10.92
N LEU A 240 -5.96 -2.95 12.18
CA LEU A 240 -7.34 -3.29 12.57
C LEU A 240 -8.34 -2.17 12.29
N GLN A 241 -7.96 -0.91 12.55
CA GLN A 241 -8.81 0.25 12.25
C GLN A 241 -9.08 0.39 10.74
N VAL A 242 -8.07 0.16 9.91
CA VAL A 242 -8.22 0.18 8.44
C VAL A 242 -9.09 -0.97 7.97
N LEU A 243 -8.90 -2.18 8.50
CA LEU A 243 -9.73 -3.33 8.15
C LEU A 243 -11.21 -3.12 8.51
N LYS A 244 -11.51 -2.46 9.65
CA LYS A 244 -12.89 -2.07 10.03
C LYS A 244 -13.58 -1.11 9.05
N THR A 245 -12.83 -0.38 8.23
CA THR A 245 -13.40 0.60 7.29
C THR A 245 -13.83 0.00 5.95
N PHE A 246 -13.56 -1.28 5.68
CA PHE A 246 -14.00 -1.93 4.45
C PHE A 246 -15.42 -2.49 4.56
N PRO A 247 -16.29 -2.30 3.56
CA PRO A 247 -17.66 -2.78 3.59
C PRO A 247 -17.72 -4.32 3.53
N SER A 248 -18.47 -4.89 4.47
CA SER A 248 -18.72 -6.32 4.67
C SER A 248 -19.86 -6.82 3.77
N ASP A 249 -19.70 -6.75 2.45
CA ASP A 249 -20.67 -7.29 1.48
C ASP A 249 -20.01 -8.43 0.69
N LEU A 250 -20.04 -9.65 1.22
CA LEU A 250 -19.89 -10.97 0.56
C LEU A 250 -20.37 -12.02 1.61
N ARG A 251 -21.09 -13.10 1.25
CA ARG A 251 -21.92 -13.93 2.18
C ARG A 251 -21.70 -15.46 2.08
N GLY A 252 -21.19 -16.08 3.16
CA GLY A 252 -21.07 -17.54 3.36
C GLY A 252 -19.76 -18.18 3.94
N LEU A 253 -20.00 -19.16 4.83
CA LEU A 253 -19.25 -20.36 5.24
C LEU A 253 -17.80 -20.36 5.84
N SER A 254 -17.14 -19.24 6.15
CA SER A 254 -16.03 -19.28 7.15
C SER A 254 -15.87 -17.97 7.93
N THR A 255 -15.55 -18.07 9.22
CA THR A 255 -15.43 -16.92 10.15
C THR A 255 -13.96 -16.71 10.56
N ALA A 256 -13.36 -15.61 10.11
CA ALA A 256 -12.01 -15.21 10.52
C ALA A 256 -12.09 -14.10 11.58
N CYS A 257 -11.69 -14.39 12.82
CA CYS A 257 -11.63 -13.39 13.88
C CYS A 257 -10.25 -12.74 13.89
N ILE A 258 -10.17 -11.42 13.84
CA ILE A 258 -8.90 -10.68 13.94
C ILE A 258 -8.98 -9.77 15.15
N THR A 259 -8.10 -9.99 16.13
CA THR A 259 -8.20 -9.28 17.40
C THR A 259 -6.86 -8.78 17.91
N LYS A 260 -6.93 -7.73 18.72
CA LYS A 260 -5.77 -7.12 19.35
C LYS A 260 -5.31 -7.95 20.56
N LEU A 261 -3.99 -8.19 20.64
CA LEU A 261 -3.28 -8.68 21.83
C LEU A 261 -3.09 -7.58 22.90
#